data_AF-A0A7C4HAJ6-F1
#
_entry.id   AF-A0A7C4HAJ6-F1
#
_cell.length_a   1.000
_cell.length_b   1.000
_cell.length_c   1.000
_cell.angle_alpha   90.00
_cell.angle_beta   90.00
_cell.angle_gamma   90.00
#
_symmetry.space_group_name_H-M   'P 1'
#
loop_
_entity.id
_entity.type
_entity.pdbx_description
1 polymer ?
#
loop_
_entity_poly.entity_id
_entity_poly.type
_entity_poly.pdbx_seq_one_letter_code
_entity_poly.pdbx_strand_id
1 'polypeptide(L)'
;MHEGDKLLEGLSQVEKAKFVQFIQGFSAFTVVAEESVASELLSRVSSRNVLQYLREQAAIILTGPPDILVTPGVVSHLAMSLSSRGINLTEVLSSYRDVIFVVSRSDVGRAVEVIRNLLEVLERSAS
;
A
#
# COMPACT_ATOMS: atom_id res chain seq x y z
N MET A 1 8.98 -17.99 19.97
CA MET A 1 8.85 -16.75 19.18
C MET A 1 8.16 -17.11 17.89
N HIS A 2 6.97 -16.55 17.64
CA HIS A 2 6.31 -16.69 16.35
C HIS A 2 7.13 -15.93 15.29
N GLU A 3 7.13 -16.36 14.03
CA GLU A 3 7.84 -15.66 12.95
C GLU A 3 7.42 -14.20 12.80
N GLY A 4 6.17 -13.88 13.13
CA GLY A 4 5.69 -12.49 13.22
C GLY A 4 6.48 -11.65 14.20
N ASP A 5 6.88 -12.19 15.36
CA ASP A 5 7.66 -11.47 16.37
C ASP A 5 9.05 -11.11 15.84
N LYS A 6 9.69 -12.01 15.08
CA LYS A 6 11.00 -11.76 14.44
C LYS A 6 10.92 -10.66 13.39
N LEU A 7 9.81 -10.61 12.64
CA LEU A 7 9.58 -9.56 11.64
C LEU A 7 9.36 -8.22 12.32
N LEU A 8 8.52 -8.17 13.36
CA LEU A 8 8.27 -6.95 14.14
C LEU A 8 9.55 -6.43 14.82
N GLU A 9 10.36 -7.32 15.39
CA GLU A 9 11.66 -6.98 15.95
C GLU A 9 12.59 -6.42 14.85
N GLY A 10 12.64 -7.10 13.70
CA GLY A 10 13.37 -6.63 12.52
C GLY A 10 12.97 -5.22 12.09
N LEU A 11 11.66 -4.92 12.07
CA LEU A 11 11.12 -3.61 11.72
C LEU A 11 11.46 -2.51 12.72
N SER A 12 11.48 -2.82 14.02
CA SER A 12 11.85 -1.85 15.06
C SER A 12 13.31 -1.41 15.01
N GLN A 13 14.20 -2.24 14.43
CA GLN A 13 15.61 -1.90 14.23
C GLN A 13 15.86 -1.06 12.98
N VAL A 14 14.84 -0.89 12.13
CA VAL A 14 14.92 -0.04 10.94
C VAL A 14 14.58 1.41 11.32
N GLU A 15 15.40 2.02 12.18
CA GLU A 15 15.25 3.40 12.69
C GLU A 15 15.20 4.48 11.58
N LYS A 16 15.44 4.12 10.31
CA LYS A 16 15.58 5.05 9.17
C LYS A 16 14.61 4.82 8.02
N ALA A 17 13.71 3.84 8.09
CA ALA A 17 12.80 3.60 6.98
C ALA A 17 11.75 4.70 6.89
N LYS A 18 11.63 5.34 5.72
CA LYS A 18 10.60 6.36 5.49
C LYS A 18 9.22 5.73 5.22
N PHE A 19 9.19 4.47 4.80
CA PHE A 19 7.96 3.76 4.50
C PHE A 19 8.10 2.25 4.73
N VAL A 20 7.29 1.71 5.64
CA VAL A 20 7.09 0.27 5.86
C VAL A 20 5.63 0.05 6.23
N GLN A 21 5.01 -0.96 5.63
CA GLN A 21 3.71 -1.50 6.00
C GLN A 21 3.89 -2.97 6.36
N PHE A 22 3.32 -3.38 7.49
CA PHE A 22 3.22 -4.76 7.90
C PHE A 22 1.75 -5.13 8.01
N ILE A 23 1.36 -6.16 7.28
CA ILE A 23 -0.04 -6.56 7.12
C ILE A 23 -0.13 -8.02 7.52
N GLN A 24 -0.98 -8.32 8.49
CA GLN A 24 -1.31 -9.69 8.86
C GLN A 24 -2.61 -10.09 8.17
N GLY A 25 -2.50 -10.94 7.16
CA GLY A 25 -3.61 -11.68 6.60
C GLY A 25 -3.93 -12.92 7.43
N PHE A 26 -5.00 -13.63 7.05
CA PHE A 26 -5.38 -14.88 7.70
C PHE A 26 -4.37 -16.01 7.46
N SER A 27 -3.81 -16.10 6.26
CA SER A 27 -2.91 -17.19 5.83
C SER A 27 -1.45 -16.78 5.67
N ALA A 28 -1.16 -15.48 5.65
CA ALA A 28 0.16 -14.95 5.34
C ALA A 28 0.35 -13.55 5.94
N PHE A 29 1.61 -13.16 6.07
CA PHE A 29 2.00 -11.78 6.35
C PHE A 29 2.51 -11.14 5.06
N THR A 30 2.13 -9.89 4.83
CA THR A 30 2.65 -9.07 3.74
C THR A 30 3.48 -7.94 4.32
N VAL A 31 4.66 -7.69 3.74
CA VAL A 31 5.47 -6.53 4.04
C VAL A 31 5.63 -5.71 2.77
N VAL A 32 5.28 -4.42 2.85
CA VAL A 32 5.54 -3.45 1.78
C VAL A 32 6.53 -2.44 2.34
N ALA A 33 7.71 -2.34 1.75
CA ALA A 33 8.77 -1.49 2.28
C ALA A 33 9.69 -0.99 1.15
N GLU A 34 10.53 -0.01 1.48
CA GLU A 34 11.65 0.37 0.62
C GLU A 34 12.59 -0.82 0.36
N GLU A 35 13.23 -0.86 -0.81
CA GLU A 35 14.05 -2.01 -1.24
C GLU A 35 15.17 -2.37 -0.25
N SER A 36 15.79 -1.38 0.40
CA SER A 36 16.82 -1.60 1.42
C SER A 36 16.26 -2.39 2.62
N VAL A 37 15.07 -2.02 3.08
CA VAL A 37 14.37 -2.65 4.20
C VAL A 37 13.89 -4.04 3.83
N ALA A 38 13.27 -4.18 2.64
CA ALA A 38 12.83 -5.47 2.13
C ALA A 38 14.00 -6.45 1.99
N SER A 39 15.15 -5.98 1.49
CA SER A 39 16.37 -6.78 1.37
C SER A 39 16.90 -7.23 2.73
N GLU A 40 16.91 -6.33 3.72
CA GLU A 40 17.31 -6.69 5.08
C GLU A 40 16.39 -7.74 5.69
N LEU A 41 15.07 -7.56 5.59
CA LEU A 41 14.10 -8.53 6.10
C LEU A 41 14.26 -9.88 5.42
N LEU A 42 14.39 -9.91 4.10
CA LEU A 42 14.61 -11.14 3.32
C LEU A 42 15.89 -11.88 3.75
N SER A 43 16.93 -11.17 4.19
CA SER A 43 18.15 -11.81 4.71
C SER A 43 17.96 -12.51 6.06
N ARG A 44 16.91 -12.15 6.81
CA ARG A 44 16.60 -12.65 8.16
C ARG A 44 15.56 -13.77 8.16
N VAL A 45 14.78 -13.92 7.08
CA VAL A 45 13.82 -15.02 6.91
C VAL A 45 14.33 -16.08 5.94
N SER A 46 13.94 -17.34 6.18
CA SER A 46 14.24 -18.43 5.25
C SER A 46 13.54 -18.20 3.92
N SER A 47 14.25 -18.35 2.81
CA SER A 47 13.65 -18.24 1.46
C SER A 47 12.51 -19.23 1.21
N ARG A 48 12.46 -20.34 1.96
CA ARG A 48 11.34 -21.32 1.90
C ARG A 48 10.03 -20.78 2.47
N ASN A 49 10.10 -19.74 3.30
CA ASN A 49 8.94 -19.15 3.95
C ASN A 49 8.44 -17.90 3.20
N VAL A 50 9.14 -17.49 2.13
CA VAL A 50 8.73 -16.39 1.26
C VAL A 50 7.78 -16.95 0.19
N LEU A 51 6.48 -16.69 0.36
CA LEU A 51 5.45 -17.15 -0.58
C LEU A 51 5.53 -16.41 -1.92
N GLN A 52 5.84 -15.11 -1.88
CA GLN A 52 5.92 -14.26 -3.06
C GLN A 52 6.80 -13.04 -2.77
N TYR A 53 7.52 -12.57 -3.79
CA TYR A 53 8.29 -11.33 -3.73
C TYR A 53 8.05 -10.50 -4.99
N LEU A 54 7.44 -9.33 -4.83
CA LEU A 54 7.12 -8.40 -5.91
C LEU A 54 8.10 -7.23 -5.91
N ARG A 55 8.90 -7.13 -6.97
CA ARG A 55 9.81 -6.00 -7.23
C ARG A 55 9.13 -4.91 -8.05
N GLU A 56 9.78 -3.76 -8.16
CA GLU A 56 9.31 -2.61 -8.96
C GLU A 56 7.86 -2.23 -8.64
N GLN A 57 7.55 -2.14 -7.35
CA GLN A 57 6.26 -1.67 -6.84
C GLN A 57 6.38 -0.22 -6.36
N ALA A 58 5.26 0.47 -6.31
CA ALA A 58 5.15 1.81 -5.76
C ALA A 58 3.88 1.95 -4.94
N ALA A 59 3.97 2.66 -3.81
CA ALA A 59 2.82 3.02 -3.00
C ALA A 59 2.33 4.42 -3.39
N ILE A 60 1.04 4.55 -3.66
CA ILE A 60 0.34 5.81 -3.84
C ILE A 60 -0.48 6.05 -2.59
N ILE A 61 -0.20 7.14 -1.89
CA ILE A 61 -0.81 7.47 -0.59
C ILE A 61 -1.73 8.67 -0.77
N LEU A 62 -2.98 8.51 -0.35
CA LEU A 62 -4.00 9.52 -0.36
C LEU A 62 -4.41 9.81 1.08
N THR A 63 -4.17 11.03 1.54
CA THR A 63 -4.57 11.47 2.89
C THR A 63 -5.84 12.31 2.79
N GLY A 64 -6.92 11.79 3.35
CA GLY A 64 -8.22 12.44 3.34
C GLY A 64 -8.45 13.42 4.50
N PRO A 65 -9.55 14.20 4.41
CA PRO A 65 -10.10 14.93 5.55
C PRO A 65 -10.58 13.98 6.66
N PRO A 66 -10.83 14.46 7.90
CA PRO A 66 -11.21 13.60 9.03
C PRO A 66 -12.44 12.72 8.80
N ASP A 67 -13.41 13.19 8.01
CA ASP A 67 -14.65 12.49 7.67
C ASP A 67 -14.43 11.31 6.70
N ILE A 68 -13.28 11.20 6.02
CA ILE A 68 -12.96 10.03 5.16
C ILE A 68 -13.11 8.70 5.91
N LEU A 69 -12.92 8.71 7.23
CA LEU A 69 -13.06 7.57 8.13
C LEU A 69 -14.46 6.97 8.15
N VAL A 70 -15.48 7.82 7.95
CA VAL A 70 -16.89 7.46 8.11
C VAL A 70 -17.67 7.60 6.82
N THR A 71 -17.05 8.14 5.76
CA THR A 71 -17.66 8.28 4.44
C THR A 71 -17.61 6.96 3.67
N PRO A 72 -18.75 6.28 3.45
CA PRO A 72 -18.76 5.00 2.76
C PRO A 72 -18.39 5.16 1.28
N GLY A 73 -17.76 4.13 0.73
CA GLY A 73 -17.52 4.03 -0.72
C GLY A 73 -16.26 4.74 -1.23
N VAL A 74 -15.56 5.53 -0.42
CA VAL A 74 -14.34 6.24 -0.86
C VAL A 74 -13.29 5.27 -1.41
N VAL A 75 -12.95 4.24 -0.63
CA VAL A 75 -11.95 3.23 -1.03
C VAL A 75 -12.40 2.45 -2.28
N SER A 76 -13.67 2.05 -2.35
CA SER A 76 -14.18 1.28 -3.50
C SER A 76 -14.23 2.11 -4.77
N HIS A 77 -14.62 3.38 -4.71
CA HIS A 77 -14.62 4.29 -5.86
C HIS A 77 -13.20 4.55 -6.39
N LEU A 78 -12.23 4.78 -5.50
CA LEU A 78 -10.83 4.94 -5.87
C LEU A 78 -10.27 3.67 -6.52
N ALA A 79 -10.47 2.52 -5.87
CA ALA A 79 -10.01 1.23 -6.37
C ALA A 79 -10.63 0.89 -7.74
N MET A 80 -11.93 1.11 -7.90
CA MET A 80 -12.64 0.89 -9.16
C MET A 80 -12.14 1.83 -10.27
N SER A 81 -11.84 3.08 -9.93
CA SER A 81 -11.33 4.05 -10.91
C SER A 81 -9.98 3.62 -11.50
N LEU A 82 -9.11 3.03 -10.66
CA LEU A 82 -7.83 2.47 -11.08
C LEU A 82 -8.02 1.18 -11.88
N SER A 83 -8.75 0.21 -11.33
CA SER A 83 -8.90 -1.12 -11.93
C SER A 83 -9.64 -1.11 -13.27
N SER A 84 -10.66 -0.24 -13.43
CA SER A 84 -11.37 -0.05 -14.70
C SER A 84 -10.50 0.45 -15.85
N ARG A 85 -9.30 0.97 -15.55
CA ARG A 85 -8.29 1.42 -16.53
C ARG A 85 -7.13 0.43 -16.68
N GLY A 86 -7.31 -0.79 -16.19
CA GLY A 86 -6.33 -1.86 -16.29
C GLY A 86 -5.12 -1.67 -15.38
N ILE A 87 -5.24 -0.87 -14.31
CA ILE A 87 -4.19 -0.73 -13.30
C ILE A 87 -4.44 -1.78 -12.23
N ASN A 88 -3.51 -2.73 -12.09
CA ASN A 88 -3.62 -3.77 -11.08
C ASN A 88 -3.19 -3.27 -9.70
N LEU A 89 -4.00 -3.53 -8.68
CA LEU A 89 -3.72 -3.20 -7.29
C LEU A 89 -3.15 -4.44 -6.61
N THR A 90 -1.86 -4.43 -6.26
CA THR A 90 -1.21 -5.56 -5.59
C THR A 90 -1.47 -5.56 -4.09
N GLU A 91 -1.76 -4.40 -3.52
CA GLU A 91 -2.20 -4.25 -2.12
C GLU A 91 -3.08 -3.00 -1.98
N VAL A 92 -4.06 -3.06 -1.07
CA VAL A 92 -4.93 -1.94 -0.74
C VAL A 92 -5.04 -1.83 0.77
N LEU A 93 -4.55 -0.73 1.34
CA LEU A 93 -4.68 -0.47 2.78
C LEU A 93 -5.45 0.82 3.03
N SER A 94 -6.29 0.80 4.06
CA SER A 94 -6.87 2.02 4.63
C SER A 94 -6.48 2.06 6.10
N SER A 95 -5.82 3.12 6.52
CA SER A 95 -5.38 3.31 7.91
C SER A 95 -5.64 4.74 8.34
N TYR A 96 -6.53 4.89 9.32
CA TYR A 96 -7.01 6.20 9.72
C TYR A 96 -7.47 7.02 8.51
N ARG A 97 -6.79 8.13 8.19
CA ARG A 97 -7.15 9.00 7.06
C ARG A 97 -6.43 8.66 5.76
N ASP A 98 -5.54 7.68 5.78
CA ASP A 98 -4.72 7.32 4.63
C ASP A 98 -5.32 6.13 3.88
N VAL A 99 -5.43 6.26 2.57
CA VAL A 99 -5.68 5.15 1.64
C VAL A 99 -4.42 4.94 0.81
N ILE A 100 -3.89 3.73 0.86
CA ILE A 100 -2.63 3.34 0.24
C ILE A 100 -2.93 2.29 -0.83
N PHE A 101 -2.55 2.60 -2.07
CA PHE A 101 -2.60 1.65 -3.18
C PHE A 101 -1.18 1.25 -3.57
N VAL A 102 -0.89 -0.05 -3.59
CA VAL A 102 0.36 -0.55 -4.15
C VAL A 102 0.11 -1.01 -5.57
N VAL A 103 0.91 -0.48 -6.49
CA VAL A 103 0.83 -0.72 -7.94
C VAL A 103 2.21 -1.01 -8.50
N SER A 104 2.27 -1.50 -9.75
CA SER A 104 3.54 -1.55 -10.47
C SER A 104 4.10 -0.14 -10.67
N ARG A 105 5.42 0.00 -10.57
CA ARG A 105 6.14 1.27 -10.77
C ARG A 105 5.88 1.86 -12.16
N SER A 106 5.65 1.03 -13.17
CA SER A 106 5.29 1.47 -14.53
C SER A 106 3.90 2.12 -14.62
N ASP A 107 3.00 1.82 -13.67
CA ASP A 107 1.63 2.30 -13.67
C ASP A 107 1.43 3.60 -12.88
N VAL A 108 2.44 4.04 -12.12
CA VAL A 108 2.34 5.20 -11.21
C VAL A 108 1.83 6.44 -11.91
N GLY A 109 2.38 6.76 -13.09
CA GLY A 109 1.96 7.96 -13.85
C GLY A 109 0.48 7.93 -14.18
N ARG A 110 -0.01 6.79 -14.72
CA ARG A 110 -1.41 6.59 -15.06
C ARG A 110 -2.29 6.60 -13.82
N ALA A 111 -1.87 5.94 -12.74
CA ALA A 111 -2.63 5.86 -11.50
C ALA A 111 -2.83 7.24 -10.86
N VAL A 112 -1.76 8.04 -10.79
CA VAL A 112 -1.81 9.42 -10.26
C VAL A 112 -2.72 10.29 -11.11
N GLU A 113 -2.65 10.18 -12.44
CA GLU A 113 -3.54 10.92 -13.35
C GLU A 113 -5.01 10.58 -13.12
N VAL A 114 -5.33 9.28 -13.01
CA VAL A 114 -6.70 8.79 -12.76
C VAL A 114 -7.26 9.34 -11.46
N ILE A 115 -6.46 9.31 -10.39
CA ILE A 115 -6.88 9.82 -9.08
C ILE A 115 -7.06 11.33 -9.12
N ARG A 116 -6.13 12.09 -9.72
CA ARG A 116 -6.26 13.55 -9.86
C ARG A 116 -7.54 13.94 -10.60
N ASN A 117 -7.79 13.32 -11.75
CA ASN A 117 -9.00 13.57 -12.53
C ASN A 117 -10.27 13.27 -11.72
N LEU A 118 -10.28 12.20 -10.93
CA LEU A 118 -11.41 11.88 -10.05
C LEU A 118 -11.64 12.97 -9.00
N LEU A 119 -10.59 13.44 -8.34
CA LEU A 119 -10.69 14.49 -7.32
C LEU A 119 -11.18 15.81 -7.90
N GLU A 120 -10.68 16.22 -9.07
CA GLU A 120 -11.13 17.44 -9.76
C GLU A 120 -12.62 17.40 -10.11
N VAL A 121 -13.15 16.24 -10.53
CA VAL A 121 -14.57 16.07 -10.83
C VAL A 121 -15.42 16.19 -9.56
N LEU A 122 -14.95 15.63 -8.44
CA LEU A 122 -15.64 15.71 -7.16
C LEU A 122 -15.69 17.15 -6.63
N GLU A 123 -14.59 17.90 -6.72
CA GLU A 123 -14.55 19.31 -6.33
C GLU A 123 -15.52 20.18 -7.13
N ARG A 124 -15.62 19.95 -8.44
CA ARG A 124 -16.54 20.67 -9.32
C ARG A 124 -18.01 20.33 -9.09
N SER A 125 -18.31 19.12 -8.63
CA SER A 125 -19.69 18.68 -8.37
C SER A 125 -20.23 19.20 -7.03
N ALA A 126 -19.35 19.70 -6.16
CA ALA A 126 -19.68 20.28 -4.86
C ALA A 126 -19.79 21.82 -4.88
N SER A 127 -19.52 22.47 -6.02
CA SER A 127 -19.67 23.92 -6.26
C SER A 127 -20.90 24.22 -7.10
#